data_AF-A0A2R6DT00-F1
#
_entry.id   AF-A0A2R6DT00-F1
#
_cell.length_a   1.000
_cell.length_b   1.000
_cell.length_c   1.000
_cell.angle_alpha   90.00
_cell.angle_beta   90.00
_cell.angle_gamma   90.00
#
_symmetry.space_group_name_H-M   'P 1'
#
loop_
_entity.id
_entity.type
_entity.pdbx_description
1 polymer ?
#
loop_
_entity_poly.entity_id
_entity_poly.type
_entity_poly.pdbx_seq_one_letter_code
_entity_poly.pdbx_strand_id
1 'polypeptide(L)' 'GIEYAPGESVTFVVVDNGRADLDRVRLGFEEPATYDADHHAMALFRAAEGVLSPVGWRERRIRASLADRMDASPAAYR' A
#
# COMPACT_ATOMS: atom_id res chain seq x y z
N GLY A 1 11.07 -0.72 25.10
CA GLY A 1 11.33 -0.63 23.65
C GLY A 1 11.28 -2.04 23.11
N ILE A 2 10.76 -2.23 21.90
CA ILE A 2 10.84 -3.55 21.24
C ILE A 2 12.32 -3.79 20.91
N GLU A 3 12.86 -4.93 21.32
CA GLU A 3 14.18 -5.35 20.89
C GLU A 3 14.07 -6.00 19.51
N TYR A 4 14.79 -5.45 18.53
CA TYR A 4 14.95 -6.05 17.20
C TYR A 4 16.39 -6.48 17.02
N ALA A 5 16.60 -7.72 16.58
CA ALA A 5 17.93 -8.22 16.25
C ALA A 5 18.24 -7.99 14.75
N PRO A 6 19.51 -7.78 14.37
CA PRO A 6 19.89 -7.81 12.96
C PRO A 6 19.48 -9.13 12.29
N GLY A 7 18.83 -9.04 11.13
CA GLY A 7 18.30 -10.20 10.40
C GLY A 7 16.87 -10.58 10.77
N GLU A 8 16.26 -9.93 11.75
CA GLU A 8 14.86 -10.11 12.08
C GLU A 8 13.93 -9.43 11.06
N SER A 9 12.81 -10.08 10.74
CA SER A 9 11.79 -9.51 9.87
C SER A 9 10.79 -8.71 10.69
N VAL A 10 10.57 -7.46 10.30
CA VAL A 10 9.64 -6.55 10.98
C VAL A 10 8.43 -6.28 10.09
N THR A 11 7.23 -6.54 10.61
CA THR A 11 5.97 -6.22 9.92
C THR A 11 5.47 -4.84 10.36
N PHE A 12 5.20 -3.99 9.37
CA PHE A 12 4.73 -2.63 9.58
C PHE A 12 3.70 -2.24 8.51
N VAL A 13 3.00 -1.13 8.76
CA VAL A 13 2.11 -0.45 7.82
C VAL A 13 2.43 1.04 7.82
N VAL A 14 2.24 1.69 6.68
CA VAL A 14 2.32 3.15 6.56
C VAL A 14 0.91 3.71 6.72
N VAL A 15 0.72 4.59 7.69
CA VAL A 15 -0.58 5.21 8.01
C VAL A 15 -0.63 6.66 7.52
N ASP A 16 -1.83 7.11 7.20
CA ASP A 16 -2.09 8.53 6.96
C ASP A 16 -2.35 9.22 8.30
N ASN A 17 -1.39 10.03 8.75
CA ASN A 17 -1.49 10.83 9.97
C ASN A 17 -1.11 12.30 9.74
N GLY A 18 -1.13 12.75 8.48
CA GLY A 18 -0.74 14.11 8.10
C GLY A 18 0.75 14.44 8.20
N ARG A 19 1.61 13.47 8.55
CA ARG A 19 3.08 13.62 8.49
C ARG A 19 3.62 13.07 7.17
N ALA A 20 4.87 13.43 6.84
CA ALA A 20 5.58 12.95 5.66
C ALA A 20 6.86 12.16 6.01
N ASP A 21 7.17 12.02 7.29
CA ASP A 21 8.36 11.37 7.82
C ASP A 21 8.06 9.95 8.35
N LEU A 22 9.03 9.37 9.06
CA LEU A 22 8.94 8.02 9.62
C LEU A 22 7.84 7.87 10.69
N ASP A 23 7.27 8.97 11.21
CA ASP A 23 6.18 8.89 12.20
C ASP A 23 4.89 8.31 11.60
N ARG A 24 4.84 8.09 10.29
CA ARG A 24 3.78 7.37 9.58
C ARG A 24 3.90 5.85 9.68
N VAL A 25 5.00 5.30 10.17
CA VAL A 25 5.20 3.85 10.27
C VAL A 25 4.57 3.33 11.56
N ARG A 26 3.72 2.32 11.46
CA ARG A 26 3.16 1.59 12.60
C ARG A 26 3.50 0.13 12.54
N LEU A 27 3.80 -0.45 13.68
CA LEU A 27 4.15 -1.86 13.81
C LEU A 27 2.86 -2.70 13.96
N GLY A 28 2.91 -3.96 13.56
CA GLY A 28 1.72 -4.82 13.56
C GLY A 28 1.02 -4.95 14.92
N PHE A 29 1.78 -4.92 16.02
CA PHE A 29 1.23 -4.99 17.39
C PHE A 29 0.65 -3.65 17.90
N GLU A 30 0.86 -2.54 17.18
CA GLU A 30 0.28 -1.24 17.53
C GLU A 30 -1.18 -1.11 17.10
N GLU A 31 -1.76 -2.19 16.54
CA GLU A 31 -3.17 -2.28 16.09
C GLU A 31 -3.62 -1.03 15.31
N PRO A 32 -2.91 -0.65 14.23
CA PRO A 32 -3.24 0.54 13.46
C PRO A 32 -4.64 0.42 12.85
N ALA A 33 -5.49 1.41 13.12
CA ALA A 33 -6.88 1.43 12.64
C ALA A 33 -7.02 1.82 11.16
N THR A 34 -5.99 2.43 10.57
CA THR A 34 -6.00 2.92 9.18
C THR A 34 -4.67 2.64 8.49
N TYR A 35 -4.66 2.83 7.18
CA TYR A 35 -3.45 2.81 6.35
C TYR A 35 -3.52 3.96 5.35
N ASP A 36 -2.37 4.35 4.82
CA ASP A 36 -2.29 5.39 3.78
C ASP A 36 -2.60 4.80 2.40
N ALA A 37 -3.83 4.98 1.96
CA ALA A 37 -4.29 4.41 0.69
C ALA A 37 -3.51 4.93 -0.52
N ASP A 38 -3.12 6.21 -0.52
CA ASP A 38 -2.38 6.82 -1.62
C ASP A 38 -0.95 6.27 -1.71
N HIS A 39 -0.28 6.13 -0.56
CA HIS A 39 1.04 5.51 -0.47
C HIS A 39 1.03 4.08 -1.03
N HIS A 40 0.09 3.26 -0.56
CA HIS A 40 -0.03 1.88 -0.98
C HIS A 40 -0.49 1.75 -2.44
N ALA A 41 -1.35 2.64 -2.94
CA ALA A 41 -1.73 2.70 -4.35
C ALA A 41 -0.54 3.03 -5.25
N MET A 42 0.31 3.98 -4.87
CA MET A 42 1.55 4.27 -5.62
C MET A 42 2.49 3.06 -5.65
N ALA A 43 2.64 2.35 -4.53
CA ALA A 43 3.44 1.12 -4.49
C ALA A 43 2.85 0.04 -5.42
N LEU A 44 1.53 -0.14 -5.41
CA LEU A 44 0.81 -1.05 -6.29
C LEU A 44 1.04 -0.72 -7.77
N PHE A 45 0.89 0.54 -8.18
CA PHE A 45 1.06 0.93 -9.57
C PHE A 45 2.48 0.67 -10.08
N ARG A 46 3.49 0.98 -9.26
CA ARG A 46 4.89 0.70 -9.61
C ARG A 46 5.16 -0.80 -9.75
N ALA A 47 4.66 -1.61 -8.81
CA ALA A 47 4.81 -3.06 -8.87
C ALA A 47 4.12 -3.64 -10.12
N ALA A 48 2.88 -3.21 -10.39
CA ALA A 48 2.12 -3.65 -11.54
C ALA A 48 2.78 -3.24 -12.87
N GLU A 49 3.28 -2.01 -12.99
CA GLU A 49 4.02 -1.59 -14.19
C GLU A 49 5.31 -2.39 -14.36
N GLY A 50 6.03 -2.68 -13.28
CA GLY A 50 7.23 -3.53 -13.32
C GLY A 50 6.96 -4.89 -13.97
N VAL A 51 5.83 -5.53 -13.63
CA VAL A 51 5.43 -6.83 -14.18
C VAL A 51 4.84 -6.72 -15.59
N LEU A 52 4.03 -5.70 -15.87
CA LEU A 52 3.23 -5.61 -17.09
C LEU A 52 3.88 -4.77 -18.20
N SER A 53 4.97 -4.08 -17.91
CA SER A 53 5.72 -3.30 -18.91
C SER A 53 6.18 -4.11 -20.14
N PRO A 54 6.55 -5.41 -20.06
CA PRO A 54 6.92 -6.18 -21.24
C PRO A 54 5.78 -6.37 -22.24
N VAL A 55 4.52 -6.30 -21.79
CA VAL A 55 3.32 -6.37 -22.64
C VAL A 55 2.74 -4.99 -22.94
N GLY A 56 3.54 -3.94 -22.73
CA GLY A 56 3.21 -2.55 -23.10
C GLY A 56 2.28 -1.82 -22.14
N TRP A 57 2.05 -2.34 -20.94
CA TRP A 57 1.26 -1.63 -19.94
C TRP A 57 2.09 -0.56 -19.24
N ARG A 58 1.43 0.55 -18.92
CA ARG A 58 1.97 1.72 -18.22
C ARG A 58 1.04 2.10 -17.09
N GLU A 59 1.53 2.83 -16.09
CA GLU A 59 0.75 3.28 -14.94
C GLU A 59 -0.64 3.82 -15.32
N ARG A 60 -0.73 4.71 -16.32
CA ARG A 60 -2.00 5.28 -16.78
C ARG A 60 -3.03 4.21 -17.17
N ARG A 61 -2.60 3.17 -17.88
CA ARG A 61 -3.48 2.06 -18.30
C ARG A 61 -3.87 1.19 -17.11
N ILE A 62 -2.93 0.95 -16.19
CA ILE A 62 -3.19 0.21 -14.96
C ILE A 62 -4.23 0.94 -14.10
N ARG A 63 -4.02 2.24 -13.84
CA ARG A 63 -4.94 3.09 -13.09
C ARG A 63 -6.34 3.11 -13.70
N ALA A 64 -6.45 3.29 -15.02
CA ALA A 64 -7.73 3.24 -15.72
C ALA A 64 -8.44 1.88 -15.55
N SER A 65 -7.69 0.77 -15.65
CA SER A 65 -8.25 -0.59 -15.51
C SER A 65 -8.69 -0.96 -14.10
N LEU A 66 -8.17 -0.27 -13.08
CA LEU A 66 -8.54 -0.49 -11.68
C LEU A 66 -9.71 0.41 -11.28
N ALA A 67 -9.71 1.68 -11.74
CA ALA A 67 -10.84 2.59 -11.52
C ALA A 67 -12.16 2.00 -12.05
N ASP A 68 -12.15 1.46 -13.28
CA ASP A 68 -13.30 0.79 -13.91
C ASP A 68 -13.85 -0.40 -13.08
N ARG A 69 -13.02 -1.02 -12.25
CA ARG A 69 -13.41 -2.18 -11.43
C ARG A 69 -13.75 -1.83 -9.98
N MET A 70 -13.34 -0.67 -9.49
CA MET A 70 -13.61 -0.22 -8.11
C MET A 70 -14.97 0.49 -7.95
N ASP A 71 -15.54 1.02 -9.04
CA ASP A 71 -16.92 1.58 -9.04
C ASP A 71 -18.00 0.50 -8.84
N ALA A 72 -17.66 -0.78 -9.00
CA ALA A 72 -18.44 -1.93 -8.55
C ALA A 72 -18.07 -2.29 -7.11
N SER A 73 -18.36 -1.40 -6.16
CA SER A 73 -17.80 -1.50 -4.80
C SER A 73 -18.23 -2.77 -4.03
N PRO A 74 -17.29 -3.47 -3.36
CA PRO A 74 -17.53 -4.61 -2.50
C PRO A 74 -18.09 -4.16 -1.12
N ALA A 75 -19.40 -4.01 -1.03
CA ALA A 75 -20.12 -3.77 0.24
C ALA A 75 -20.20 -5.03 1.16
N ALA A 76 -19.30 -6.01 1.03
CA ALA A 76 -19.53 -7.38 1.50
C ALA A 76 -18.54 -7.91 2.55
N TYR A 77 -17.74 -7.09 3.21
CA TYR A 77 -16.97 -7.57 4.36
C TYR A 77 -17.22 -6.67 5.57
N ARG A 78 -17.99 -7.21 6.52
CA ARG A 78 -18.29 -6.65 7.84
C ARG A 78 -18.10 -7.74 8.87
#